data_AF-A0A537ZLQ8-F1
#
_entry.id   AF-A0A537ZLQ8-F1
#
_cell.length_a   1.000
_cell.length_b   1.000
_cell.length_c   1.000
_cell.angle_alpha   90.00
_cell.angle_beta   90.00
_cell.angle_gamma   90.00
#
_symmetry.space_group_name_H-M   'P 1'
#
loop_
_entity.id
_entity.type
_entity.pdbx_description
1 polymer ?
#
loop_
_entity_poly.entity_id
_entity_poly.type
_entity_poly.pdbx_seq_one_letter_code
_entity_poly.pdbx_strand_id
1 'polypeptide(L)'
;SRPHRRLLAVLVVLGCLSTTASQAFAATNGIRWSDVPRRHWARAAVDLVGATNDWMRDYPAGMDGTYRFRPNDLESRILFASSVVRAFAPQEQADPAVAFPDLPAEDPLAPFANVAVKLGWMATGGDGNFLPNDPVTPRMVHRALVLAVGLGDLSAGLDAIHTRNGTPFQVPSDFGTLLVGMRIGLRYNHSQESLDVEPDTPLSRAEVAWSLYRAATMPSWMPDSLAGYASIALPNVGPAVRGMVQFGIDSVGAPYVWSGEWNTATPSGYCCGFQPVGGFDCSGLMWWLMKRAEGGWSNQPPRAYAGWSLPQRSSADMSSTGQIVRRFRDVRPGDLMFYDGSGDGVVDHVDVAIGGGWALDSSGTAGGVAIVNVTSGWYRDNFVHARRLIGAMASAP
;
A
#
# COMPACT_ATOMS: atom_id res chain seq x y z
N SER A 1 -51.10 11.64 -19.31
CA SER A 1 -51.38 10.18 -19.24
C SER A 1 -50.16 9.49 -18.65
N ARG A 2 -50.27 8.98 -17.42
CA ARG A 2 -49.23 8.13 -16.80
C ARG A 2 -49.31 6.71 -17.40
N PRO A 3 -48.18 6.01 -17.55
CA PRO A 3 -48.19 4.56 -17.40
C PRO A 3 -47.21 4.08 -16.31
N HIS A 4 -47.83 3.42 -15.37
CA HIS A 4 -47.43 2.40 -14.40
C HIS A 4 -46.02 1.78 -14.42
N ARG A 5 -45.45 1.80 -13.20
CA ARG A 5 -44.41 0.95 -12.59
C ARG A 5 -44.43 -0.52 -13.05
N ARG A 6 -43.24 -1.07 -13.26
CA ARG A 6 -42.91 -2.46 -12.87
C ARG A 6 -41.55 -2.45 -12.15
N LEU A 7 -41.60 -2.55 -10.82
CA LEU A 7 -40.47 -2.98 -10.01
C LEU A 7 -40.24 -4.47 -10.32
N LEU A 8 -39.07 -4.84 -10.84
CA LEU A 8 -38.61 -6.22 -10.74
C LEU A 8 -37.86 -6.38 -9.41
N ALA A 9 -38.47 -7.15 -8.52
CA ALA A 9 -37.81 -7.71 -7.36
C ALA A 9 -36.81 -8.78 -7.84
N VAL A 10 -35.52 -8.54 -7.60
CA VAL A 10 -34.49 -9.57 -7.75
C VAL A 10 -34.54 -10.44 -6.51
N LEU A 11 -34.81 -11.74 -6.72
CA LEU A 11 -34.76 -12.76 -5.68
C LEU A 11 -33.32 -12.88 -5.13
N VAL A 12 -33.15 -12.56 -3.85
CA VAL A 12 -31.98 -12.94 -3.06
C VAL A 12 -32.13 -14.43 -2.74
N VAL A 13 -31.21 -15.26 -3.23
CA VAL A 13 -31.11 -16.66 -2.80
C VAL A 13 -30.34 -16.68 -1.47
N LEU A 14 -31.08 -16.93 -0.40
CA LEU A 14 -30.58 -17.25 0.94
C LEU A 14 -30.40 -18.78 1.07
N GLY A 15 -29.28 -19.21 1.65
CA GLY A 15 -29.05 -20.58 2.18
C GLY A 15 -27.81 -21.25 1.55
N CYS A 16 -26.78 -21.69 2.29
CA CYS A 16 -26.78 -22.28 3.62
C CYS A 16 -25.79 -21.64 4.61
N LEU A 17 -26.23 -21.62 5.86
CA LEU A 17 -25.51 -21.23 7.06
C LEU A 17 -24.35 -22.19 7.36
N SER A 18 -23.16 -21.65 7.52
CA SER A 18 -22.20 -22.09 8.54
C SER A 18 -21.97 -20.92 9.50
N THR A 19 -22.88 -20.80 10.47
CA THR A 19 -22.60 -20.21 11.79
C THR A 19 -21.35 -20.92 12.34
N THR A 20 -20.21 -20.29 12.60
CA THR A 20 -20.00 -19.20 13.56
C THR A 20 -18.77 -18.37 13.17
N ALA A 21 -18.96 -17.23 12.51
CA ALA A 21 -18.06 -16.10 12.73
C ALA A 21 -18.66 -15.33 13.91
N SER A 22 -18.40 -15.81 15.13
CA SER A 22 -18.61 -14.97 16.30
C SER A 22 -17.74 -13.74 16.10
N GLN A 23 -18.37 -12.60 15.85
CA GLN A 23 -17.76 -11.31 16.13
C GLN A 23 -17.41 -11.32 17.61
N ALA A 24 -16.20 -11.76 17.93
CA ALA A 24 -15.60 -11.46 19.20
C ALA A 24 -15.28 -9.96 19.17
N PHE A 25 -16.28 -9.13 19.48
CA PHE A 25 -15.97 -7.91 20.20
C PHE A 25 -15.31 -8.38 21.49
N ALA A 26 -13.97 -8.42 21.48
CA ALA A 26 -13.23 -8.66 22.70
C ALA A 26 -13.75 -7.63 23.72
N ALA A 27 -14.24 -8.13 24.85
CA ALA A 27 -14.68 -7.26 25.92
C ALA A 27 -13.50 -6.34 26.25
N THR A 28 -13.67 -5.03 26.09
CA THR A 28 -12.67 -4.10 26.61
C THR A 28 -12.57 -4.38 28.11
N ASN A 29 -11.35 -4.58 28.62
CA ASN A 29 -11.10 -4.96 30.01
C ASN A 29 -11.41 -3.81 31.01
N GLY A 30 -12.56 -3.14 30.87
CA GLY A 30 -12.95 -1.96 31.64
C GLY A 30 -12.23 -0.67 31.21
N ILE A 31 -11.32 -0.72 30.23
CA ILE A 31 -10.56 0.45 29.79
C ILE A 31 -11.46 1.49 29.10
N ARG A 32 -11.34 2.74 29.53
CA ARG A 32 -12.04 3.89 28.98
C ARG A 32 -11.04 4.96 28.55
N TRP A 33 -11.05 5.31 27.27
CA TRP A 33 -10.20 6.37 26.73
C TRP A 33 -10.79 7.76 27.01
N SER A 34 -9.97 8.69 27.52
CA SER A 34 -10.34 10.11 27.69
C SER A 34 -10.19 10.93 26.41
N ASP A 35 -9.32 10.49 25.49
CA ASP A 35 -8.89 11.24 24.31
C ASP A 35 -9.14 10.51 22.98
N VAL A 36 -9.86 9.38 23.01
CA VAL A 36 -10.28 8.65 21.79
C VAL A 36 -11.81 8.58 21.73
N PRO A 37 -12.47 9.52 21.03
CA PRO A 37 -13.92 9.55 20.89
C PRO A 37 -14.47 8.22 20.35
N ARG A 38 -15.72 7.88 20.70
CA ARG A 38 -16.39 6.65 20.22
C ARG A 38 -16.47 6.55 18.70
N ARG A 39 -16.50 7.69 18.00
CA ARG A 39 -16.56 7.78 16.53
C ARG A 39 -15.20 8.05 15.88
N HIS A 40 -14.10 7.97 16.65
CA HIS A 40 -12.77 8.10 16.08
C HIS A 40 -12.54 6.96 15.07
N TRP A 41 -11.96 7.26 13.91
CA TRP A 41 -11.77 6.28 12.83
C TRP A 41 -10.94 5.07 13.28
N ALA A 42 -9.89 5.30 14.08
CA ALA A 42 -9.04 4.26 14.65
C ALA A 42 -9.62 3.58 15.90
N ARG A 43 -10.87 3.86 16.29
CA ARG A 43 -11.38 3.45 17.62
C ARG A 43 -11.26 1.95 17.88
N ALA A 44 -11.65 1.13 16.91
CA ALA A 44 -11.57 -0.33 17.03
C ALA A 44 -10.11 -0.81 17.13
N ALA A 45 -9.21 -0.19 16.38
CA ALA A 45 -7.78 -0.50 16.43
C ALA A 45 -7.19 -0.16 17.79
N VAL A 46 -7.44 1.05 18.30
CA VAL A 46 -7.03 1.49 19.64
C VAL A 46 -7.56 0.56 20.73
N ASP A 47 -8.84 0.18 20.65
CA ASP A 47 -9.43 -0.75 21.61
C ASP A 47 -8.77 -2.15 21.56
N LEU A 48 -8.34 -2.62 20.38
CA LEU A 48 -7.61 -3.88 20.30
C LEU A 48 -6.20 -3.77 20.90
N VAL A 49 -5.43 -2.76 20.52
CA VAL A 49 -3.99 -2.68 20.84
C VAL A 49 -3.70 -2.13 22.23
N GLY A 50 -4.63 -1.38 22.82
CA GLY A 50 -4.44 -0.72 24.13
C GLY A 50 -5.44 -1.11 25.23
N ALA A 51 -6.62 -1.65 24.88
CA ALA A 51 -7.63 -2.04 25.87
C ALA A 51 -7.80 -3.56 26.00
N THR A 52 -7.90 -4.26 24.88
CA THR A 52 -7.97 -5.72 24.83
C THR A 52 -6.59 -6.30 25.12
N ASN A 53 -5.61 -5.83 24.36
CA ASN A 53 -4.20 -6.07 24.59
C ASN A 53 -3.56 -4.80 25.15
N ASP A 54 -2.42 -4.95 25.81
CA ASP A 54 -1.68 -3.82 26.38
C ASP A 54 -0.43 -3.48 25.58
N TRP A 55 -0.44 -3.81 24.29
CA TRP A 55 0.67 -3.59 23.36
C TRP A 55 1.04 -2.11 23.23
N MET A 56 0.04 -1.21 23.15
CA MET A 56 0.21 0.25 23.08
C MET A 56 -0.37 0.99 24.30
N ARG A 57 -0.42 0.33 25.47
CA ARG A 57 -0.94 0.94 26.72
C ARG A 57 0.20 1.60 27.50
N ASP A 58 0.76 2.66 26.92
CA ASP A 58 2.00 3.28 27.40
C ASP A 58 1.80 4.30 28.53
N TYR A 59 0.59 4.84 28.68
CA TYR A 59 0.29 5.88 29.67
C TYR A 59 -0.52 5.33 30.85
N PRO A 60 -0.21 5.77 32.09
CA PRO A 60 -0.97 5.35 33.26
C PRO A 60 -2.40 5.92 33.24
N ALA A 61 -3.29 5.27 33.99
CA ALA A 61 -4.65 5.78 34.22
C ALA A 61 -4.60 7.15 34.91
N GLY A 62 -5.53 8.03 34.51
CA GLY A 62 -5.82 9.27 35.22
C GLY A 62 -6.53 9.01 36.55
N MET A 63 -6.65 10.07 37.36
CA MET A 63 -7.34 9.99 38.66
C MET A 63 -8.82 9.60 38.53
N ASP A 64 -9.43 9.84 37.38
CA ASP A 64 -10.82 9.49 37.05
C ASP A 64 -10.96 8.05 36.52
N GLY A 65 -9.88 7.27 36.53
CA GLY A 65 -9.82 5.90 36.03
C GLY A 65 -9.82 5.78 34.50
N THR A 66 -9.75 6.89 33.75
CA THR A 66 -9.64 6.86 32.29
C THR A 66 -8.19 6.80 31.84
N TYR A 67 -7.95 6.28 30.65
CA TYR A 67 -6.62 6.17 30.03
C TYR A 67 -6.49 7.17 28.89
N ARG A 68 -5.27 7.65 28.65
CA ARG A 68 -4.93 8.45 27.47
C ARG A 68 -4.24 7.56 26.45
N PHE A 69 -4.63 7.66 25.19
CA PHE A 69 -3.97 6.96 24.08
C PHE A 69 -3.04 7.90 23.29
N ARG A 70 -3.39 9.20 23.25
CA ARG A 70 -2.76 10.25 22.44
C ARG A 70 -2.70 9.92 20.95
N PRO A 71 -3.87 9.75 20.29
CA PRO A 71 -3.95 9.24 18.92
C PRO A 71 -3.20 10.08 17.88
N ASN A 72 -3.02 11.38 18.14
CA ASN A 72 -2.42 12.33 17.20
C ASN A 72 -0.94 12.60 17.48
N ASP A 73 -0.39 12.08 18.59
CA ASP A 73 1.06 12.19 18.85
C ASP A 73 1.79 11.31 17.83
N LEU A 74 3.01 11.69 17.44
CA LEU A 74 3.86 10.83 16.60
C LEU A 74 4.30 9.60 17.40
N GLU A 75 4.26 8.44 16.78
CA GLU A 75 4.75 7.21 17.41
C GLU A 75 6.27 7.14 17.30
N SER A 76 6.95 7.05 18.44
CA SER A 76 8.41 6.93 18.47
C SER A 76 8.85 5.50 18.18
N ARG A 77 10.08 5.35 17.68
CA ARG A 77 10.69 4.04 17.38
C ARG A 77 10.71 3.10 18.59
N ILE A 78 10.96 3.61 19.80
CA ILE A 78 11.02 2.75 21.00
C ILE A 78 9.63 2.26 21.44
N LEU A 79 8.60 3.09 21.32
CA LEU A 79 7.23 2.70 21.62
C LEU A 79 6.71 1.70 20.58
N PHE A 80 7.05 1.90 19.31
CA PHE A 80 6.71 0.95 18.26
C PHE A 80 7.40 -0.41 18.47
N ALA A 81 8.70 -0.42 18.80
CA ALA A 81 9.43 -1.65 19.10
C ALA A 81 8.80 -2.43 20.26
N SER A 82 8.45 -1.74 21.36
CA SER A 82 7.69 -2.32 22.47
C SER A 82 6.37 -2.93 21.99
N SER A 83 5.61 -2.18 21.20
CA SER A 83 4.29 -2.60 20.74
C SER A 83 4.33 -3.83 19.84
N VAL A 84 5.23 -3.87 18.84
CA VAL A 84 5.33 -4.99 17.90
C VAL A 84 5.87 -6.25 18.57
N VAL A 85 6.86 -6.13 19.48
CA VAL A 85 7.40 -7.29 20.19
C VAL A 85 6.38 -7.85 21.18
N ARG A 86 5.65 -7.02 21.91
CA ARG A 86 4.55 -7.48 22.79
C ARG A 86 3.46 -8.22 22.00
N ALA A 87 3.18 -7.78 20.77
CA ALA A 87 2.16 -8.38 19.94
C ALA A 87 2.59 -9.72 19.33
N PHE A 88 3.81 -9.81 18.79
CA PHE A 88 4.21 -10.93 17.91
C PHE A 88 5.36 -11.78 18.44
N ALA A 89 6.09 -11.32 19.46
CA ALA A 89 7.21 -12.05 20.06
C ALA A 89 7.30 -11.85 21.59
N PRO A 90 6.20 -12.02 22.37
CA PRO A 90 6.18 -11.67 23.80
C PRO A 90 7.09 -12.55 24.67
N GLN A 91 7.57 -13.67 24.16
CA GLN A 91 8.46 -14.61 24.87
C GLN A 91 9.89 -14.56 24.35
N GLU A 92 10.17 -13.75 23.32
CA GLU A 92 11.50 -13.66 22.74
C GLU A 92 12.44 -12.91 23.68
N GLN A 93 13.65 -13.43 23.85
CA GLN A 93 14.63 -12.88 24.78
C GLN A 93 15.60 -11.94 24.04
N ALA A 94 15.92 -10.84 24.71
CA ALA A 94 16.96 -9.92 24.25
C ALA A 94 18.30 -10.64 24.10
N ASP A 95 19.06 -10.29 23.06
CA ASP A 95 20.41 -10.77 22.81
C ASP A 95 21.43 -9.81 23.47
N PRO A 96 22.22 -10.26 24.46
CA PRO A 96 23.25 -9.42 25.08
C PRO A 96 24.30 -8.85 24.11
N ALA A 97 24.45 -9.43 22.91
CA ALA A 97 25.36 -8.93 21.88
C ALA A 97 24.81 -7.72 21.12
N VAL A 98 23.50 -7.45 21.21
CA VAL A 98 22.85 -6.29 20.59
C VAL A 98 22.74 -5.17 21.62
N ALA A 99 23.47 -4.08 21.39
CA ALA A 99 23.44 -2.87 22.20
C ALA A 99 23.42 -1.64 21.31
N PHE A 100 22.89 -0.54 21.83
CA PHE A 100 22.73 0.71 21.09
C PHE A 100 23.43 1.85 21.84
N PRO A 101 24.28 2.66 21.18
CA PRO A 101 25.00 3.73 21.86
C PRO A 101 24.09 4.81 22.47
N ASP A 102 22.90 5.01 21.91
CA ASP A 102 21.92 6.04 22.29
C ASP A 102 20.72 5.52 23.10
N LEU A 103 20.71 4.24 23.47
CA LEU A 103 19.67 3.63 24.30
C LEU A 103 20.30 2.78 25.42
N PRO A 104 20.35 3.31 26.66
CA PRO A 104 20.91 2.62 27.81
C PRO A 104 20.22 1.29 28.09
N ALA A 105 20.97 0.27 28.54
CA ALA A 105 20.43 -1.05 28.85
C ALA A 105 19.48 -1.04 30.06
N GLU A 106 19.57 -0.02 30.91
CA GLU A 106 18.69 0.21 32.06
C GLU A 106 17.31 0.77 31.66
N ASP A 107 17.16 1.27 30.43
CA ASP A 107 15.85 1.70 29.93
C ASP A 107 14.90 0.50 29.89
N PRO A 108 13.71 0.58 30.52
CA PRO A 108 12.79 -0.55 30.59
C PRO A 108 12.27 -1.01 29.23
N LEU A 109 12.40 -0.18 28.18
CA LEU A 109 12.02 -0.52 26.82
C LEU A 109 13.19 -1.01 25.94
N ALA A 110 14.44 -0.90 26.41
CA ALA A 110 15.62 -1.37 25.68
C ALA A 110 15.53 -2.85 25.25
N PRO A 111 15.00 -3.79 26.06
CA PRO A 111 14.83 -5.18 25.63
C PRO A 111 13.95 -5.34 24.38
N PHE A 112 12.94 -4.49 24.18
CA PHE A 112 12.08 -4.56 23.01
C PHE A 112 12.75 -4.04 21.75
N ALA A 113 13.49 -2.92 21.85
CA ALA A 113 14.34 -2.44 20.75
C ALA A 113 15.35 -3.51 20.32
N ASN A 114 15.97 -4.16 21.31
CA ASN A 114 16.91 -5.26 21.09
C ASN A 114 16.24 -6.41 20.31
N VAL A 115 15.11 -6.93 20.80
CA VAL A 115 14.39 -8.02 20.14
C VAL A 115 13.96 -7.63 18.72
N ALA A 116 13.42 -6.43 18.53
CA ALA A 116 12.98 -5.97 17.22
C ALA A 116 14.14 -5.88 16.20
N VAL A 117 15.34 -5.48 16.65
CA VAL A 117 16.56 -5.47 15.81
C VAL A 117 17.10 -6.88 15.60
N LYS A 118 17.16 -7.71 16.65
CA LYS A 118 17.59 -9.12 16.61
C LYS A 118 16.79 -9.92 15.58
N LEU A 119 15.48 -9.71 15.53
CA LEU A 119 14.56 -10.38 14.58
C LEU A 119 14.57 -9.74 13.18
N GLY A 120 15.36 -8.68 12.96
CA GLY A 120 15.45 -7.97 11.68
C GLY A 120 14.23 -7.12 11.32
N TRP A 121 13.27 -7.00 12.25
CA TRP A 121 12.03 -6.23 12.08
C TRP A 121 12.31 -4.73 12.00
N MET A 122 13.26 -4.25 12.80
CA MET A 122 13.73 -2.86 12.78
C MET A 122 15.24 -2.79 12.51
N ALA A 123 15.67 -1.74 11.83
CA ALA A 123 17.08 -1.47 11.56
C ALA A 123 17.62 -0.36 12.46
N THR A 124 18.92 -0.37 12.74
CA THR A 124 19.66 0.72 13.39
C THR A 124 20.07 1.80 12.37
N GLY A 125 20.43 2.98 12.86
CA GLY A 125 21.15 3.99 12.09
C GLY A 125 22.56 3.53 11.69
N GLY A 126 23.22 4.31 10.82
CA GLY A 126 24.53 3.97 10.24
C GLY A 126 25.69 3.90 11.24
N ASP A 127 25.50 4.42 12.45
CA ASP A 127 26.43 4.41 13.58
C ASP A 127 26.05 3.37 14.66
N GLY A 128 25.04 2.54 14.40
CA GLY A 128 24.52 1.56 15.36
C GLY A 128 23.50 2.13 16.34
N ASN A 129 23.13 3.41 16.23
CA ASN A 129 22.10 4.01 17.07
C ASN A 129 20.70 3.44 16.80
N PHE A 130 19.90 3.30 17.84
CA PHE A 130 18.51 2.88 17.72
C PHE A 130 17.58 4.05 17.38
N LEU A 131 17.92 5.28 17.76
CA LEU A 131 17.13 6.50 17.58
C LEU A 131 15.76 6.40 18.29
N PRO A 132 15.72 6.22 19.62
CA PRO A 132 14.50 5.81 20.33
C PRO A 132 13.35 6.82 20.24
N ASN A 133 13.65 8.11 20.11
CA ASN A 133 12.68 9.20 20.11
C ASN A 133 12.22 9.62 18.71
N ASP A 134 12.91 9.17 17.66
CA ASP A 134 12.55 9.52 16.29
C ASP A 134 11.22 8.86 15.91
N PRO A 135 10.38 9.52 15.10
CA PRO A 135 9.11 8.96 14.69
C PRO A 135 9.30 7.79 13.72
N VAL A 136 8.40 6.82 13.77
CA VAL A 136 8.32 5.76 12.74
C VAL A 136 7.59 6.25 11.49
N THR A 137 7.88 5.62 10.36
CA THR A 137 7.26 5.88 9.05
C THR A 137 6.52 4.64 8.54
N PRO A 138 5.64 4.73 7.51
CA PRO A 138 5.03 3.56 6.89
C PRO A 138 6.05 2.51 6.46
N ARG A 139 7.19 2.92 5.90
CA ARG A 139 8.26 1.99 5.50
C ARG A 139 8.75 1.15 6.67
N MET A 140 9.04 1.79 7.80
CA MET A 140 9.52 1.11 9.01
C MET A 140 8.43 0.20 9.61
N VAL A 141 7.20 0.70 9.69
CA VAL A 141 6.07 -0.05 10.27
C VAL A 141 5.68 -1.24 9.41
N HIS A 142 5.60 -1.07 8.09
CA HIS A 142 5.31 -2.15 7.14
C HIS A 142 6.40 -3.22 7.19
N ARG A 143 7.67 -2.83 7.16
CA ARG A 143 8.79 -3.76 7.32
C ARG A 143 8.64 -4.62 8.56
N ALA A 144 8.51 -4.01 9.73
CA ALA A 144 8.45 -4.74 10.98
C ALA A 144 7.23 -5.67 11.04
N LEU A 145 6.04 -5.19 10.67
CA LEU A 145 4.81 -5.97 10.77
C LEU A 145 4.72 -7.09 9.74
N VAL A 146 5.17 -6.86 8.50
CA VAL A 146 5.18 -7.88 7.44
C VAL A 146 6.13 -9.02 7.81
N LEU A 147 7.30 -8.71 8.37
CA LEU A 147 8.24 -9.72 8.86
C LEU A 147 7.68 -10.44 10.10
N ALA A 148 7.07 -9.71 11.04
CA ALA A 148 6.50 -10.27 12.25
C ALA A 148 5.34 -11.24 11.99
N VAL A 149 4.51 -11.01 10.97
CA VAL A 149 3.42 -11.91 10.57
C VAL A 149 3.85 -13.00 9.59
N GLY A 150 5.16 -13.17 9.36
CA GLY A 150 5.72 -14.30 8.60
C GLY A 150 5.62 -14.16 7.08
N LEU A 151 5.51 -12.95 6.54
CA LEU A 151 5.40 -12.68 5.09
C LEU A 151 6.74 -12.23 4.47
N GLY A 152 7.85 -12.59 5.12
CA GLY A 152 9.20 -12.25 4.66
C GLY A 152 9.53 -12.81 3.28
N ASP A 153 9.12 -14.05 2.98
CA ASP A 153 9.40 -14.68 1.67
C ASP A 153 8.71 -13.96 0.51
N LEU A 154 7.47 -13.47 0.72
CA LEU A 154 6.77 -12.66 -0.29
C LEU A 154 7.52 -11.37 -0.57
N SER A 155 8.03 -10.75 0.49
CA SER A 155 8.78 -9.50 0.42
C SER A 155 10.12 -9.70 -0.28
N ALA A 156 10.85 -10.77 0.06
CA ALA A 156 12.11 -11.12 -0.57
C ALA A 156 11.94 -11.42 -2.08
N GLY A 157 10.84 -12.07 -2.47
CA GLY A 157 10.52 -12.29 -3.88
C GLY A 157 10.31 -10.99 -4.66
N LEU A 158 9.62 -10.01 -4.05
CA LEU A 158 9.44 -8.67 -4.61
C LEU A 158 10.73 -7.88 -4.67
N ASP A 159 11.56 -7.92 -3.63
CA ASP A 159 12.88 -7.27 -3.62
C ASP A 159 13.81 -7.88 -4.69
N ALA A 160 13.61 -9.15 -5.02
CA ALA A 160 14.32 -9.87 -6.06
C ALA A 160 13.63 -9.81 -7.44
N ILE A 161 12.69 -8.89 -7.67
CA ILE A 161 11.98 -8.77 -8.95
C ILE A 161 12.95 -8.62 -10.13
N HIS A 162 12.76 -9.46 -11.15
CA HIS A 162 13.66 -9.56 -12.30
C HIS A 162 12.91 -9.93 -13.58
N THR A 163 13.56 -9.79 -14.74
CA THR A 163 13.05 -10.35 -16.00
C THR A 163 13.42 -11.83 -16.14
N ARG A 164 12.71 -12.60 -16.97
CA ARG A 164 12.90 -14.07 -17.15
C ARG A 164 14.32 -14.51 -17.51
N ASN A 165 15.15 -13.63 -18.07
CA ASN A 165 16.58 -13.87 -18.30
C ASN A 165 17.48 -13.57 -17.08
N GLY A 166 16.90 -13.28 -15.91
CA GLY A 166 17.62 -13.00 -14.66
C GLY A 166 18.07 -11.55 -14.48
N THR A 167 17.66 -10.59 -15.33
CA THR A 167 18.09 -9.18 -15.15
C THR A 167 17.26 -8.51 -14.04
N PRO A 168 17.86 -8.12 -12.90
CA PRO A 168 17.13 -7.56 -11.76
C PRO A 168 16.66 -6.14 -12.04
N PHE A 169 15.54 -5.71 -11.48
CA PHE A 169 15.20 -4.29 -11.37
C PHE A 169 15.89 -3.69 -10.14
N GLN A 170 16.09 -2.37 -10.15
CA GLN A 170 16.47 -1.67 -8.92
C GLN A 170 15.20 -1.46 -8.11
N VAL A 171 15.26 -1.67 -6.80
CA VAL A 171 14.11 -1.45 -5.92
C VAL A 171 14.52 -0.49 -4.80
N PRO A 172 13.62 0.39 -4.35
CA PRO A 172 13.83 1.18 -3.14
C PRO A 172 14.07 0.29 -1.92
N SER A 173 14.67 0.83 -0.86
CA SER A 173 14.81 0.11 0.41
C SER A 173 13.44 -0.37 0.91
N ASP A 174 13.38 -1.60 1.43
CA ASP A 174 12.16 -2.21 1.98
C ASP A 174 10.98 -2.32 1.00
N PHE A 175 11.24 -2.24 -0.31
CA PHE A 175 10.21 -2.26 -1.36
C PHE A 175 9.21 -3.40 -1.20
N GLY A 176 9.68 -4.64 -1.03
CA GLY A 176 8.84 -5.82 -0.89
C GLY A 176 7.94 -5.73 0.33
N THR A 177 8.51 -5.37 1.49
CA THR A 177 7.72 -5.23 2.72
C THR A 177 6.74 -4.06 2.66
N LEU A 178 7.12 -2.95 2.03
CA LEU A 178 6.24 -1.80 1.84
C LEU A 178 5.02 -2.21 1.01
N LEU A 179 5.25 -2.86 -0.14
CA LEU A 179 4.20 -3.33 -1.03
C LEU A 179 3.32 -4.38 -0.35
N VAL A 180 3.89 -5.41 0.28
CA VAL A 180 3.10 -6.44 0.99
C VAL A 180 2.28 -5.81 2.12
N GLY A 181 2.85 -4.86 2.86
CA GLY A 181 2.14 -4.12 3.91
C GLY A 181 0.94 -3.34 3.37
N MET A 182 1.05 -2.74 2.19
CA MET A 182 -0.09 -2.14 1.49
C MET A 182 -1.15 -3.20 1.14
N ARG A 183 -0.73 -4.36 0.63
CA ARG A 183 -1.66 -5.44 0.21
C ARG A 183 -2.44 -6.06 1.36
N ILE A 184 -1.86 -6.14 2.57
CA ILE A 184 -2.58 -6.60 3.76
C ILE A 184 -3.32 -5.46 4.48
N GLY A 185 -3.22 -4.24 3.96
CA GLY A 185 -3.98 -3.06 4.39
C GLY A 185 -3.46 -2.43 5.67
N LEU A 186 -2.14 -2.46 5.92
CA LEU A 186 -1.53 -1.85 7.11
C LEU A 186 -1.75 -0.33 7.19
N ARG A 187 -1.94 0.34 6.04
CA ARG A 187 -2.33 1.75 5.99
C ARG A 187 -3.83 1.89 6.02
N TYR A 188 -4.34 2.84 6.80
CA TYR A 188 -5.75 3.21 6.75
C TYR A 188 -6.02 4.06 5.49
N ASN A 189 -7.06 3.71 4.74
CA ASN A 189 -7.48 4.51 3.59
C ASN A 189 -8.43 5.63 4.07
N HIS A 190 -7.90 6.83 4.22
CA HIS A 190 -8.68 7.98 4.67
C HIS A 190 -9.60 8.50 3.57
N SER A 191 -10.79 8.99 3.95
CA SER A 191 -11.66 9.68 3.01
C SER A 191 -11.16 11.10 2.66
N GLN A 192 -10.13 11.59 3.37
CA GLN A 192 -9.49 12.88 3.15
C GLN A 192 -8.04 12.64 2.71
N GLU A 193 -7.71 13.03 1.49
CA GLU A 193 -6.40 12.77 0.87
C GLU A 193 -5.25 13.47 1.59
N SER A 194 -5.51 14.58 2.27
CA SER A 194 -4.50 15.28 3.08
C SER A 194 -4.02 14.47 4.30
N LEU A 195 -4.71 13.37 4.63
CA LEU A 195 -4.33 12.45 5.70
C LEU A 195 -3.58 11.23 5.17
N ASP A 196 -3.45 11.08 3.85
CA ASP A 196 -2.62 10.02 3.31
C ASP A 196 -1.14 10.28 3.58
N VAL A 197 -0.41 9.18 3.74
CA VAL A 197 1.00 9.19 4.14
C VAL A 197 1.85 8.54 3.05
N GLU A 198 2.95 9.22 2.70
CA GLU A 198 4.01 8.69 1.86
C GLU A 198 4.88 7.72 2.67
N PRO A 199 5.69 6.86 2.01
CA PRO A 199 6.48 5.82 2.70
C PRO A 199 7.35 6.33 3.86
N ASP A 200 7.79 7.59 3.79
CA ASP A 200 8.71 8.20 4.76
C ASP A 200 8.07 9.33 5.58
N THR A 201 6.73 9.48 5.53
CA THR A 201 5.99 10.41 6.39
C THR A 201 5.97 9.92 7.84
N PRO A 202 6.27 10.77 8.85
CA PRO A 202 6.10 10.43 10.26
C PRO A 202 4.65 10.03 10.60
N LEU A 203 4.48 8.90 11.29
CA LEU A 203 3.16 8.36 11.63
C LEU A 203 2.67 8.80 13.00
N SER A 204 1.36 9.08 13.07
CA SER A 204 0.67 9.21 14.34
C SER A 204 0.47 7.85 15.01
N ARG A 205 0.26 7.86 16.33
CA ARG A 205 -0.08 6.68 17.13
C ARG A 205 -1.33 5.96 16.63
N ALA A 206 -2.32 6.70 16.11
CA ALA A 206 -3.54 6.10 15.55
C ALA A 206 -3.27 5.29 14.27
N GLU A 207 -2.36 5.75 13.40
CA GLU A 207 -1.94 5.01 12.19
C GLU A 207 -1.20 3.71 12.55
N VAL A 208 -0.31 3.79 13.55
CA VAL A 208 0.41 2.60 14.03
C VAL A 208 -0.53 1.61 14.71
N ALA A 209 -1.51 2.10 15.49
CA ALA A 209 -2.56 1.25 16.07
C ALA A 209 -3.36 0.52 14.99
N TRP A 210 -3.74 1.22 13.92
CA TRP A 210 -4.41 0.59 12.78
C TRP A 210 -3.54 -0.47 12.11
N SER A 211 -2.25 -0.17 11.90
CA SER A 211 -1.29 -1.11 11.31
C SER A 211 -1.19 -2.40 12.15
N LEU A 212 -0.99 -2.27 13.47
CA LEU A 212 -0.95 -3.39 14.41
C LEU A 212 -2.26 -4.18 14.42
N TYR A 213 -3.41 -3.49 14.41
CA TYR A 213 -4.72 -4.12 14.32
C TYR A 213 -4.83 -4.98 13.06
N ARG A 214 -4.46 -4.44 11.90
CA ARG A 214 -4.53 -5.14 10.61
C ARG A 214 -3.61 -6.35 10.55
N ALA A 215 -2.40 -6.24 11.09
CA ALA A 215 -1.47 -7.35 11.22
C ALA A 215 -2.02 -8.45 12.14
N ALA A 216 -2.54 -8.07 13.32
CA ALA A 216 -3.05 -9.02 14.32
C ALA A 216 -4.37 -9.70 13.90
N THR A 217 -5.18 -9.05 13.07
CA THR A 217 -6.46 -9.59 12.58
C THR A 217 -6.41 -10.01 11.11
N MET A 218 -5.21 -10.28 10.57
CA MET A 218 -5.06 -10.65 9.17
C MET A 218 -5.84 -11.94 8.86
N PRO A 219 -6.70 -11.98 7.83
CA PRO A 219 -7.43 -13.18 7.47
C PRO A 219 -6.47 -14.32 7.04
N SER A 220 -6.80 -15.56 7.40
CA SER A 220 -5.94 -16.72 7.11
C SER A 220 -5.74 -17.02 5.62
N TRP A 221 -6.65 -16.57 4.76
CA TRP A 221 -6.55 -16.72 3.31
C TRP A 221 -5.62 -15.67 2.66
N MET A 222 -5.27 -14.60 3.39
CA MET A 222 -4.51 -13.47 2.85
C MET A 222 -3.14 -13.91 2.29
N PRO A 223 -2.31 -14.70 3.00
CA PRO A 223 -1.00 -15.11 2.48
C PRO A 223 -1.10 -15.88 1.16
N ASP A 224 -2.06 -16.81 1.05
CA ASP A 224 -2.27 -17.61 -0.17
C ASP A 224 -2.65 -16.73 -1.37
N SER A 225 -3.47 -15.70 -1.14
CA SER A 225 -3.85 -14.73 -2.19
C SER A 225 -2.67 -13.89 -2.71
N LEU A 226 -1.60 -13.79 -1.92
CA LEU A 226 -0.39 -13.01 -2.20
C LEU A 226 0.80 -13.89 -2.61
N ALA A 227 0.65 -15.21 -2.65
CA ALA A 227 1.75 -16.16 -2.88
C ALA A 227 2.54 -15.91 -4.17
N GLY A 228 1.91 -15.32 -5.20
CA GLY A 228 2.57 -14.98 -6.46
C GLY A 228 3.74 -13.99 -6.30
N TYR A 229 3.78 -13.19 -5.24
CA TYR A 229 4.86 -12.23 -5.00
C TYR A 229 6.20 -12.91 -4.65
N ALA A 230 6.19 -14.12 -4.11
CA ALA A 230 7.40 -14.86 -3.74
C ALA A 230 8.32 -15.19 -4.93
N SER A 231 7.79 -15.21 -6.16
CA SER A 231 8.52 -15.65 -7.36
C SER A 231 8.22 -14.78 -8.58
N ILE A 232 8.12 -13.46 -8.38
CA ILE A 232 7.79 -12.54 -9.46
C ILE A 232 8.91 -12.45 -10.51
N ALA A 233 8.62 -12.92 -11.73
CA ALA A 233 9.54 -12.85 -12.87
C ALA A 233 8.81 -12.31 -14.10
N LEU A 234 9.20 -11.11 -14.54
CA LEU A 234 8.56 -10.42 -15.65
C LEU A 234 9.11 -10.88 -17.01
N PRO A 235 8.33 -10.81 -18.11
CA PRO A 235 8.85 -11.10 -19.45
C PRO A 235 10.08 -10.24 -19.80
N ASN A 236 10.95 -10.76 -20.67
CA ASN A 236 12.02 -9.93 -21.25
C ASN A 236 11.38 -8.88 -22.16
N VAL A 237 11.72 -7.62 -21.93
CA VAL A 237 11.16 -6.46 -22.65
C VAL A 237 12.27 -5.54 -23.13
N GLY A 238 11.96 -4.73 -24.16
CA GLY A 238 12.90 -3.74 -24.67
C GLY A 238 13.20 -2.61 -23.67
N PRO A 239 14.27 -1.82 -23.87
CA PRO A 239 14.72 -0.81 -22.93
C PRO A 239 13.65 0.21 -22.51
N ALA A 240 12.79 0.65 -23.44
CA ALA A 240 11.75 1.63 -23.14
C ALA A 240 10.70 1.09 -22.15
N VAL A 241 10.17 -0.12 -22.39
CA VAL A 241 9.20 -0.76 -21.47
C VAL A 241 9.88 -1.09 -20.14
N ARG A 242 11.14 -1.55 -20.17
CA ARG A 242 11.90 -1.80 -18.94
C ARG A 242 12.05 -0.52 -18.10
N GLY A 243 12.38 0.60 -18.73
CA GLY A 243 12.46 1.91 -18.07
C GLY A 243 11.13 2.36 -17.48
N MET A 244 10.02 2.10 -18.18
CA MET A 244 8.66 2.36 -17.67
C MET A 244 8.35 1.51 -16.43
N VAL A 245 8.65 0.21 -16.47
CA VAL A 245 8.47 -0.67 -15.29
C VAL A 245 9.33 -0.20 -14.13
N GLN A 246 10.61 0.12 -14.36
CA GLN A 246 11.52 0.63 -13.33
C GLN A 246 10.96 1.88 -12.68
N PHE A 247 10.50 2.84 -13.47
CA PHE A 247 9.93 4.08 -12.95
C PHE A 247 8.63 3.88 -12.16
N GLY A 248 7.83 2.87 -12.53
CA GLY A 248 6.68 2.46 -11.75
C GLY A 248 7.04 1.78 -10.43
N ILE A 249 8.08 0.95 -10.41
CA ILE A 249 8.65 0.38 -9.18
C ILE A 249 9.08 1.49 -8.23
N ASP A 250 9.75 2.53 -8.75
CA ASP A 250 10.19 3.69 -7.96
C ASP A 250 9.01 4.51 -7.41
N SER A 251 7.82 4.36 -8.00
CA SER A 251 6.59 5.06 -7.58
C SER A 251 5.75 4.26 -6.58
N VAL A 252 6.05 2.98 -6.33
CA VAL A 252 5.29 2.13 -5.39
C VAL A 252 5.31 2.72 -3.99
N GLY A 253 4.15 2.70 -3.34
CA GLY A 253 3.95 3.34 -2.03
C GLY A 253 3.46 4.78 -2.10
N ALA A 254 3.52 5.43 -3.26
CA ALA A 254 2.89 6.73 -3.44
C ALA A 254 1.37 6.64 -3.17
N PRO A 255 0.78 7.59 -2.43
CA PRO A 255 -0.64 7.62 -2.13
C PRO A 255 -1.57 7.61 -3.35
N TYR A 256 -2.80 7.13 -3.13
CA TYR A 256 -3.89 7.37 -4.05
C TYR A 256 -4.45 8.78 -3.80
N VAL A 257 -4.38 9.65 -4.79
CA VAL A 257 -4.93 11.01 -4.72
C VAL A 257 -5.86 11.19 -5.89
N TRP A 258 -7.13 11.47 -5.66
CA TRP A 258 -8.12 11.67 -6.72
C TRP A 258 -7.69 12.81 -7.64
N SER A 259 -7.78 12.58 -8.95
CA SER A 259 -7.27 13.51 -9.96
C SER A 259 -5.77 13.82 -9.84
N GLY A 260 -5.01 13.13 -8.99
CA GLY A 260 -3.57 13.30 -8.86
C GLY A 260 -2.80 12.71 -10.04
N GLU A 261 -1.82 13.46 -10.56
CA GLU A 261 -0.97 13.07 -11.70
C GLU A 261 0.51 13.40 -11.48
N TRP A 262 0.87 13.78 -10.24
CA TRP A 262 2.20 14.22 -9.88
C TRP A 262 2.66 13.61 -8.56
N ASN A 263 3.96 13.26 -8.49
CA ASN A 263 4.56 12.60 -7.33
C ASN A 263 4.86 13.55 -6.16
N THR A 264 4.54 14.84 -6.27
CA THR A 264 4.72 15.83 -5.20
C THR A 264 3.47 16.67 -5.06
N ALA A 265 3.30 17.33 -3.91
CA ALA A 265 2.25 18.30 -3.71
C ALA A 265 2.28 19.40 -4.80
N THR A 266 1.11 19.86 -5.22
CA THR A 266 0.95 20.93 -6.22
C THR A 266 0.21 22.12 -5.61
N PRO A 267 0.53 23.36 -5.99
CA PRO A 267 -0.19 24.54 -5.50
C PRO A 267 -1.58 24.65 -6.12
N SER A 268 -2.48 25.42 -5.49
CA SER A 268 -3.86 25.61 -5.97
C SER A 268 -3.99 26.23 -7.36
N GLY A 269 -2.92 26.87 -7.86
CA GLY A 269 -2.82 27.43 -9.21
C GLY A 269 -2.17 26.50 -10.25
N TYR A 270 -1.86 25.25 -9.92
CA TYR A 270 -1.36 24.28 -10.89
C TYR A 270 -2.44 23.93 -11.91
N CYS A 271 -2.08 23.85 -13.19
CA CYS A 271 -3.04 23.75 -14.30
C CYS A 271 -3.91 22.48 -14.26
N CYS A 272 -3.45 21.42 -13.59
CA CYS A 272 -4.15 20.14 -13.52
C CYS A 272 -4.79 19.86 -12.15
N GLY A 273 -4.80 20.85 -11.24
CA GLY A 273 -5.46 20.75 -9.95
C GLY A 273 -4.52 20.79 -8.74
N PHE A 274 -5.10 21.12 -7.59
CA PHE A 274 -4.42 21.13 -6.29
C PHE A 274 -4.27 19.70 -5.75
N GLN A 275 -3.05 19.35 -5.35
CA GLN A 275 -2.74 18.11 -4.64
C GLN A 275 -2.06 18.46 -3.31
N PRO A 276 -2.69 18.20 -2.15
CA PRO A 276 -2.11 18.53 -0.85
C PRO A 276 -0.87 17.67 -0.50
N VAL A 277 -0.78 16.48 -1.10
CA VAL A 277 0.34 15.52 -1.00
C VAL A 277 0.68 14.98 -2.38
N GLY A 278 1.88 14.40 -2.54
CA GLY A 278 2.22 13.67 -3.76
C GLY A 278 1.38 12.41 -3.89
N GLY A 279 0.96 12.05 -5.11
CA GLY A 279 0.17 10.85 -5.31
C GLY A 279 -0.57 10.84 -6.64
N PHE A 280 -1.21 9.70 -6.91
CA PHE A 280 -1.79 9.41 -8.22
C PHE A 280 -3.15 8.75 -8.10
N ASP A 281 -4.10 9.16 -8.95
CA ASP A 281 -5.21 8.26 -9.29
C ASP A 281 -4.76 7.26 -10.37
N CYS A 282 -5.65 6.31 -10.71
CA CYS A 282 -5.32 5.26 -11.68
C CYS A 282 -4.81 5.84 -13.01
N SER A 283 -5.55 6.78 -13.58
CA SER A 283 -5.23 7.40 -14.87
C SER A 283 -4.05 8.36 -14.81
N GLY A 284 -3.86 9.05 -13.69
CA GLY A 284 -2.74 9.94 -13.43
C GLY A 284 -1.43 9.19 -13.29
N LEU A 285 -1.44 8.00 -12.67
CA LEU A 285 -0.29 7.10 -12.71
C LEU A 285 0.02 6.70 -14.17
N MET A 286 -0.99 6.30 -14.95
CA MET A 286 -0.77 5.94 -16.35
C MET A 286 -0.20 7.09 -17.18
N TRP A 287 -0.69 8.31 -16.93
CA TRP A 287 -0.17 9.52 -17.54
C TRP A 287 1.30 9.73 -17.15
N TRP A 288 1.61 9.63 -15.86
CA TRP A 288 2.95 9.75 -15.28
C TRP A 288 3.93 8.70 -15.80
N LEU A 289 3.48 7.49 -16.08
CA LEU A 289 4.32 6.42 -16.63
C LEU A 289 4.43 6.47 -18.16
N MET A 290 3.37 6.85 -18.88
CA MET A 290 3.31 6.61 -20.33
C MET A 290 3.55 7.86 -21.18
N LYS A 291 3.10 9.03 -20.74
CA LYS A 291 3.10 10.23 -21.59
C LYS A 291 4.50 10.71 -21.91
N ARG A 292 4.78 11.11 -23.16
CA ARG A 292 6.03 11.79 -23.53
C ARG A 292 6.02 13.28 -23.20
N ALA A 293 7.19 13.85 -22.96
CA ALA A 293 7.38 15.31 -22.86
C ALA A 293 7.03 15.99 -24.19
N GLU A 294 5.84 16.57 -24.28
CA GLU A 294 5.34 17.30 -25.44
C GLU A 294 4.23 18.29 -25.04
N GLY A 295 3.98 19.31 -25.86
CA GLY A 295 2.85 20.22 -25.68
C GLY A 295 2.85 21.04 -24.37
N GLY A 296 4.03 21.37 -23.84
CA GLY A 296 4.18 22.12 -22.59
C GLY A 296 4.19 21.26 -21.32
N TRP A 297 3.91 19.96 -21.42
CA TRP A 297 4.10 19.01 -20.33
C TRP A 297 5.57 18.59 -20.22
N SER A 298 6.05 18.44 -18.99
CA SER A 298 7.42 18.06 -18.65
C SER A 298 7.42 16.88 -17.67
N ASN A 299 8.40 16.00 -17.79
CA ASN A 299 8.60 14.83 -16.92
C ASN A 299 9.94 14.92 -16.17
N GLN A 300 10.26 16.09 -15.64
CA GLN A 300 11.46 16.34 -14.84
C GLN A 300 11.28 15.83 -13.39
N PRO A 301 12.28 15.14 -12.80
CA PRO A 301 13.59 14.77 -13.37
C PRO A 301 13.48 13.65 -14.43
N PRO A 302 14.34 13.64 -15.47
CA PRO A 302 14.12 12.88 -16.69
C PRO A 302 14.09 11.37 -16.43
N ARG A 303 13.00 10.74 -16.86
CA ARG A 303 12.90 9.27 -16.94
C ARG A 303 13.92 8.74 -17.95
N ALA A 304 14.36 7.49 -17.78
CA ALA A 304 15.29 6.82 -18.71
C ALA A 304 14.67 6.48 -20.10
N TYR A 305 13.49 7.00 -20.41
CA TYR A 305 12.74 6.74 -21.64
C TYR A 305 11.88 7.95 -22.02
N ALA A 306 11.66 8.12 -23.33
CA ALA A 306 10.93 9.28 -23.87
C ALA A 306 9.43 9.27 -23.54
N GLY A 307 8.82 8.09 -23.38
CA GLY A 307 7.36 7.91 -23.32
C GLY A 307 6.73 7.81 -24.71
N TRP A 308 5.39 7.82 -24.74
CA TRP A 308 4.58 7.65 -25.95
C TRP A 308 3.57 8.79 -26.11
N SER A 309 2.96 8.90 -27.29
CA SER A 309 1.85 9.84 -27.46
C SER A 309 0.66 9.37 -26.64
N LEU A 310 0.34 10.14 -25.61
CA LEU A 310 -0.84 9.98 -24.80
C LEU A 310 -1.37 11.40 -24.57
N PRO A 311 -2.32 11.87 -25.40
CA PRO A 311 -2.87 13.22 -25.29
C PRO A 311 -4.02 13.33 -24.30
N GLN A 312 -4.57 12.20 -23.84
CA GLN A 312 -5.74 12.11 -22.95
C GLN A 312 -5.38 11.70 -21.52
N ARG A 313 -5.86 12.43 -20.51
CA ARG A 313 -5.63 12.08 -19.10
C ARG A 313 -6.63 11.02 -18.61
N SER A 314 -7.94 11.22 -18.76
CA SER A 314 -8.92 10.34 -18.09
C SER A 314 -8.84 8.88 -18.56
N SER A 315 -9.15 7.91 -17.70
CA SER A 315 -9.18 6.49 -18.07
C SER A 315 -10.13 6.23 -19.24
N ALA A 316 -11.32 6.85 -19.23
CA ALA A 316 -12.29 6.78 -20.31
C ALA A 316 -11.73 7.29 -21.65
N ASP A 317 -11.04 8.43 -21.66
CA ASP A 317 -10.46 9.00 -22.87
C ASP A 317 -9.23 8.20 -23.34
N MET A 318 -8.35 7.79 -22.42
CA MET A 318 -7.22 6.90 -22.69
C MET A 318 -7.67 5.58 -23.34
N SER A 319 -8.86 5.09 -22.97
CA SER A 319 -9.45 3.86 -23.49
C SER A 319 -9.76 3.90 -24.99
N SER A 320 -9.66 5.07 -25.64
CA SER A 320 -9.84 5.27 -27.08
C SER A 320 -8.53 5.33 -27.87
N THR A 321 -7.37 5.41 -27.19
CA THR A 321 -6.06 5.63 -27.81
C THR A 321 -5.40 4.33 -28.28
N GLY A 322 -4.47 4.41 -29.24
CA GLY A 322 -3.67 3.26 -29.70
C GLY A 322 -4.45 2.09 -30.32
N GLN A 323 -3.76 0.97 -30.51
CA GLN A 323 -4.35 -0.26 -31.05
C GLN A 323 -5.15 -1.00 -29.97
N ILE A 324 -6.40 -1.37 -30.26
CA ILE A 324 -7.21 -2.18 -29.35
C ILE A 324 -6.71 -3.62 -29.25
N VAL A 325 -6.61 -4.13 -28.02
CA VAL A 325 -6.31 -5.51 -27.67
C VAL A 325 -7.51 -6.06 -26.90
N ARG A 326 -8.38 -6.81 -27.60
CA ARG A 326 -9.67 -7.24 -27.06
C ARG A 326 -9.59 -8.38 -26.04
N ARG A 327 -8.61 -9.27 -26.18
CA ARG A 327 -8.52 -10.47 -25.34
C ARG A 327 -7.44 -10.28 -24.30
N PHE A 328 -7.76 -10.56 -23.05
CA PHE A 328 -6.81 -10.51 -21.94
C PHE A 328 -5.51 -11.28 -22.24
N ARG A 329 -5.61 -12.48 -22.84
CA ARG A 329 -4.44 -13.31 -23.20
C ARG A 329 -3.51 -12.69 -24.25
N ASP A 330 -3.98 -11.70 -25.00
CA ASP A 330 -3.22 -11.02 -26.05
C ASP A 330 -2.51 -9.75 -25.52
N VAL A 331 -2.73 -9.41 -24.24
CA VAL A 331 -2.10 -8.30 -23.52
C VAL A 331 -0.60 -8.54 -23.36
N ARG A 332 0.18 -7.49 -23.58
CA ARG A 332 1.65 -7.48 -23.49
C ARG A 332 2.11 -6.40 -22.51
N PRO A 333 3.33 -6.53 -21.95
CA PRO A 333 3.93 -5.46 -21.16
C PRO A 333 3.89 -4.11 -21.89
N GLY A 334 3.43 -3.07 -21.20
CA GLY A 334 3.24 -1.71 -21.72
C GLY A 334 1.87 -1.44 -22.36
N ASP A 335 0.97 -2.44 -22.42
CA ASP A 335 -0.42 -2.18 -22.77
C ASP A 335 -1.17 -1.58 -21.56
N LEU A 336 -1.95 -0.53 -21.79
CA LEU A 336 -2.90 0.00 -20.81
C LEU A 336 -4.12 -0.93 -20.76
N MET A 337 -4.49 -1.44 -19.58
CA MET A 337 -5.66 -2.30 -19.39
C MET A 337 -6.79 -1.50 -18.78
N PHE A 338 -7.99 -1.62 -19.34
CA PHE A 338 -9.15 -0.81 -18.94
C PHE A 338 -10.27 -1.68 -18.38
N TYR A 339 -10.92 -1.16 -17.33
CA TYR A 339 -11.91 -1.88 -16.56
C TYR A 339 -13.20 -1.06 -16.39
N ASP A 340 -14.32 -1.75 -16.29
CA ASP A 340 -15.64 -1.21 -15.95
C ASP A 340 -16.08 -1.85 -14.63
N GLY A 341 -15.70 -1.22 -13.52
CA GLY A 341 -16.03 -1.68 -12.18
C GLY A 341 -17.48 -1.46 -11.77
N SER A 342 -18.13 -0.45 -12.37
CA SER A 342 -19.50 -0.07 -12.09
C SER A 342 -20.54 -0.92 -12.83
N GLY A 343 -20.13 -1.58 -13.91
CA GLY A 343 -20.97 -2.40 -14.78
C GLY A 343 -21.92 -1.60 -15.66
N ASP A 344 -21.63 -0.32 -15.91
CA ASP A 344 -22.47 0.58 -16.71
C ASP A 344 -22.04 0.67 -18.18
N GLY A 345 -20.99 -0.06 -18.56
CA GLY A 345 -20.41 -0.09 -19.90
C GLY A 345 -19.36 1.02 -20.14
N VAL A 346 -19.04 1.82 -19.13
CA VAL A 346 -18.05 2.90 -19.21
C VAL A 346 -16.80 2.51 -18.43
N VAL A 347 -15.65 2.77 -19.03
CA VAL A 347 -14.36 2.56 -18.35
C VAL A 347 -14.22 3.53 -17.19
N ASP A 348 -14.00 3.01 -15.99
CA ASP A 348 -13.80 3.78 -14.75
C ASP A 348 -12.42 3.57 -14.13
N HIS A 349 -11.65 2.59 -14.61
CA HIS A 349 -10.32 2.28 -14.07
C HIS A 349 -9.33 1.85 -15.16
N VAL A 350 -8.05 2.10 -14.92
CA VAL A 350 -6.95 1.75 -15.83
C VAL A 350 -5.68 1.40 -15.06
N ASP A 351 -4.97 0.37 -15.53
CA ASP A 351 -3.61 0.04 -15.10
C ASP A 351 -2.70 -0.19 -16.32
N VAL A 352 -1.40 -0.43 -16.09
CA VAL A 352 -0.47 -0.82 -17.16
C VAL A 352 0.09 -2.21 -16.91
N ALA A 353 -0.07 -3.10 -17.88
CA ALA A 353 0.48 -4.43 -17.83
C ALA A 353 2.01 -4.39 -17.77
N ILE A 354 2.61 -5.10 -16.82
CA ILE A 354 4.08 -5.32 -16.77
C ILE A 354 4.46 -6.76 -17.13
N GLY A 355 3.45 -7.61 -17.35
CA GLY A 355 3.57 -8.96 -17.88
C GLY A 355 3.49 -10.07 -16.83
N GLY A 356 3.34 -11.31 -17.29
CA GLY A 356 3.22 -12.47 -16.38
C GLY A 356 1.96 -12.45 -15.51
N GLY A 357 0.94 -11.67 -15.88
CA GLY A 357 -0.26 -11.47 -15.07
C GLY A 357 -0.15 -10.34 -14.05
N TRP A 358 0.94 -9.56 -14.07
CA TRP A 358 1.16 -8.41 -13.21
C TRP A 358 0.90 -7.09 -13.94
N ALA A 359 0.41 -6.10 -13.20
CA ALA A 359 0.23 -4.72 -13.63
C ALA A 359 0.72 -3.74 -12.57
N LEU A 360 1.09 -2.53 -12.99
CA LEU A 360 1.26 -1.37 -12.12
C LEU A 360 -0.07 -0.62 -12.05
N ASP A 361 -0.60 -0.49 -10.84
CA ASP A 361 -1.90 0.10 -10.55
C ASP A 361 -1.77 1.24 -9.54
N SER A 362 -2.69 2.20 -9.58
CA SER A 362 -3.00 3.07 -8.44
C SER A 362 -4.49 3.01 -8.13
N SER A 363 -4.83 2.46 -6.96
CA SER A 363 -6.22 2.33 -6.52
C SER A 363 -6.37 2.57 -5.03
N GLY A 364 -7.56 3.05 -4.62
CA GLY A 364 -7.89 3.20 -3.21
C GLY A 364 -7.83 1.88 -2.43
N THR A 365 -8.17 0.75 -3.07
CA THR A 365 -8.10 -0.58 -2.45
C THR A 365 -6.65 -1.01 -2.17
N ALA A 366 -5.71 -0.65 -3.05
CA ALA A 366 -4.29 -0.87 -2.82
C ALA A 366 -3.65 0.16 -1.88
N GLY A 367 -4.34 1.27 -1.59
CA GLY A 367 -3.78 2.41 -0.86
C GLY A 367 -2.81 3.25 -1.69
N GLY A 368 -2.95 3.25 -3.03
CA GLY A 368 -2.06 3.97 -3.94
C GLY A 368 -1.32 3.06 -4.90
N VAL A 369 -0.10 3.46 -5.28
CA VAL A 369 0.67 2.79 -6.34
C VAL A 369 1.21 1.45 -5.84
N ALA A 370 0.87 0.37 -6.55
CA ALA A 370 1.31 -0.99 -6.24
C ALA A 370 1.47 -1.84 -7.51
N ILE A 371 2.24 -2.92 -7.39
CA ILE A 371 2.18 -4.02 -8.36
C ILE A 371 1.07 -4.97 -7.94
N VAL A 372 0.15 -5.28 -8.85
CA VAL A 372 -1.03 -6.12 -8.59
C VAL A 372 -1.11 -7.30 -9.54
N ASN A 373 -1.68 -8.41 -9.08
CA ASN A 373 -2.00 -9.54 -9.95
C ASN A 373 -3.38 -9.32 -10.58
N VAL A 374 -3.44 -9.31 -11.91
CA VAL A 374 -4.66 -9.03 -12.67
C VAL A 374 -5.29 -10.29 -13.27
N THR A 375 -4.80 -11.48 -12.92
CA THR A 375 -5.25 -12.75 -13.52
C THR A 375 -6.52 -13.32 -12.88
N SER A 376 -6.94 -12.78 -11.74
CA SER A 376 -8.11 -13.23 -10.98
C SER A 376 -8.80 -12.06 -10.28
N GLY A 377 -9.97 -12.34 -9.70
CA GLY A 377 -10.75 -11.38 -8.93
C GLY A 377 -11.22 -10.18 -9.76
N TRP A 378 -11.36 -9.04 -9.09
CA TRP A 378 -11.99 -7.85 -9.65
C TRP A 378 -11.36 -7.41 -10.99
N TYR A 379 -10.03 -7.38 -11.11
CA TYR A 379 -9.39 -6.97 -12.38
C TYR A 379 -9.76 -7.92 -13.52
N ARG A 380 -9.75 -9.23 -13.26
CA ARG A 380 -10.08 -10.20 -14.30
C ARG A 380 -11.55 -10.14 -14.70
N ASP A 381 -12.44 -9.96 -13.73
CA ASP A 381 -13.88 -9.99 -13.93
C ASP A 381 -14.40 -8.72 -14.62
N ASN A 382 -13.73 -7.58 -14.43
CA ASN A 382 -14.14 -6.29 -14.96
C ASN A 382 -13.30 -5.82 -16.16
N PHE A 383 -12.40 -6.66 -16.69
CA PHE A 383 -11.57 -6.32 -17.84
C PHE A 383 -12.43 -6.13 -19.11
N VAL A 384 -12.33 -4.95 -19.72
CA VAL A 384 -13.07 -4.60 -20.95
C VAL A 384 -12.20 -4.84 -22.19
N HIS A 385 -11.06 -4.15 -22.27
CA HIS A 385 -10.05 -4.29 -23.31
C HIS A 385 -8.74 -3.65 -22.85
N ALA A 386 -7.67 -3.84 -23.61
CA ALA A 386 -6.43 -3.10 -23.45
C ALA A 386 -6.12 -2.22 -24.68
N ARG A 387 -5.27 -1.22 -24.51
CA ARG A 387 -4.74 -0.37 -25.58
C ARG A 387 -3.22 -0.45 -25.64
N ARG A 388 -2.72 -0.75 -26.84
CA ARG A 388 -1.30 -0.80 -27.14
C ARG A 388 -0.87 0.52 -27.80
N LEU A 389 -0.10 1.30 -27.04
CA LEU A 389 0.54 2.54 -27.53
C LEU A 389 1.89 2.27 -28.18
N ILE A 390 2.53 1.17 -27.79
CA ILE A 390 3.86 0.77 -28.23
C ILE A 390 3.70 0.05 -29.57
N GLY A 391 3.81 0.81 -30.66
CA GLY A 391 3.78 0.24 -32.01
C GLY A 391 4.90 -0.78 -32.23
N ALA A 392 4.64 -1.78 -33.07
CA ALA A 392 5.73 -2.53 -33.70
C ALA A 392 6.56 -1.54 -34.54
N MET A 393 7.88 -1.52 -34.37
CA MET A 393 8.88 -0.60 -34.98
C MET A 393 9.34 0.55 -34.07
N ALA A 394 10.20 0.20 -33.10
CA ALA A 394 11.47 0.89 -32.95
C ALA A 394 12.57 -0.17 -33.06
N SER A 395 12.74 -0.73 -34.26
CA SER A 395 14.06 -1.22 -34.65
C SER A 395 14.98 -0.01 -34.61
N ALA A 396 15.93 -0.03 -33.67
CA ALA A 396 17.01 0.94 -33.66
C ALA A 396 17.75 0.92 -35.01
N PRO A 397 18.26 2.06 -35.51
CA PRO A 397 19.26 2.03 -36.56
C PRO A 397 20.52 1.28 -36.12
#